data_AF-A0A2H0V556-F1
#
_entry.id   AF-A0A2H0V556-F1
#
_cell.length_a   1.000
_cell.length_b   1.000
_cell.length_c   1.000
_cell.angle_alpha   90.00
_cell.angle_beta   90.00
_cell.angle_gamma   90.00
#
_symmetry.space_group_name_H-M   'P 1'
#
loop_
_entity.id
_entity.type
_entity.pdbx_description
1 polymer ?
#
loop_
_entity_poly.entity_id
_entity_poly.type
_entity_poly.pdbx_seq_one_letter_code
_entity_poly.pdbx_strand_id
1 'polypeptide(L)'
;MTGKLTQIRDLRWEEVFLFWYQNEGHNENWQNLARDRGFASWADWRLQSYAQPFDCPGADWALYRIENPAEFFSSCFGGPFRTWVDKYYDGQPTKTFSELINNPELIQKEAVQKMQTDFPVGSVICCLEVGAEIFVIEGMHRACALALMYKNGHELSQPITIAIGQSKLTTLPIVGKNTSS
;
A
#
# COMPACT_ATOMS: atom_id res chain seq x y z
N MET A 1 -7.57 -18.67 6.97
CA MET A 1 -6.29 -19.28 6.55
C MET A 1 -5.53 -18.15 5.87
N THR A 2 -4.24 -17.93 6.13
CA THR A 2 -3.51 -16.85 5.44
C THR A 2 -3.46 -17.16 3.94
N GLY A 3 -3.82 -16.19 3.08
CA GLY A 3 -3.91 -16.40 1.63
C GLY A 3 -2.65 -17.06 1.07
N LYS A 4 -2.81 -18.03 0.17
CA LYS A 4 -1.69 -18.83 -0.34
C LYS A 4 -0.76 -17.95 -1.19
N LEU A 5 0.41 -17.62 -0.63
CA LEU A 5 1.50 -16.94 -1.30
C LEU A 5 2.38 -17.95 -2.05
N THR A 6 2.67 -17.68 -3.31
CA THR A 6 3.67 -18.41 -4.09
C THR A 6 4.72 -17.44 -4.60
N GLN A 7 5.96 -17.59 -4.15
CA GLN A 7 7.06 -16.76 -4.64
C GLN A 7 7.31 -17.05 -6.12
N ILE A 8 7.42 -15.98 -6.91
CA ILE A 8 7.71 -16.03 -8.34
C ILE A 8 9.21 -15.87 -8.56
N ARG A 9 9.81 -14.84 -7.95
CA ARG A 9 11.24 -14.49 -8.05
C ARG A 9 11.62 -13.41 -7.04
N ASP A 10 12.92 -13.24 -6.84
CA ASP A 10 13.46 -12.09 -6.11
C ASP A 10 13.37 -10.80 -6.94
N LEU A 11 13.35 -9.67 -6.25
CA LEU A 11 13.30 -8.32 -6.82
C LEU A 11 14.44 -7.48 -6.26
N ARG A 12 14.93 -6.55 -7.08
CA ARG A 12 15.71 -5.42 -6.57
C ARG A 12 14.78 -4.27 -6.19
N TRP A 13 15.22 -3.42 -5.27
CA TRP A 13 14.45 -2.25 -4.86
C TRP A 13 14.04 -1.36 -6.04
N GLU A 14 14.89 -1.18 -7.04
CA GLU A 14 14.58 -0.36 -8.21
C GLU A 14 13.39 -0.90 -9.00
N GLU A 15 13.22 -2.23 -9.06
CA GLU A 15 12.05 -2.85 -9.70
C GLU A 15 10.77 -2.58 -8.90
N VAL A 16 10.85 -2.61 -7.58
CA VAL A 16 9.73 -2.28 -6.68
C VAL A 16 9.34 -0.81 -6.84
N PHE A 17 10.32 0.08 -6.89
CA PHE A 17 10.08 1.50 -7.10
C PHE A 17 9.48 1.80 -8.49
N LEU A 18 9.82 1.01 -9.51
CA LEU A 18 9.16 1.09 -10.81
C LEU A 18 7.67 0.74 -10.74
N PHE A 19 7.25 -0.21 -9.89
CA PHE A 19 5.81 -0.46 -9.70
C PHE A 19 5.09 0.76 -9.12
N TRP A 20 5.72 1.46 -8.16
CA TRP A 20 5.15 2.69 -7.61
C TRP A 20 5.02 3.75 -8.70
N TYR A 21 6.05 3.89 -9.53
CA TYR A 21 6.07 4.85 -10.63
C TYR A 21 5.00 4.54 -11.68
N GLN A 22 4.83 3.27 -12.05
CA GLN A 22 3.79 2.84 -12.99
C GLN A 22 2.39 3.10 -12.45
N ASN A 23 2.19 2.92 -11.14
CA ASN A 23 0.89 3.12 -10.49
C ASN A 23 0.55 4.61 -10.29
N GLU A 24 1.52 5.46 -9.95
CA GLU A 24 1.27 6.84 -9.52
C GLU A 24 2.08 7.89 -10.29
N GLY A 25 3.30 7.56 -10.71
CA GLY A 25 4.31 8.51 -11.18
C GLY A 25 3.98 9.24 -12.48
N HIS A 26 3.08 8.70 -13.31
CA HIS A 26 2.58 9.38 -14.51
C HIS A 26 1.43 10.38 -14.23
N ASN A 27 0.87 10.39 -13.02
CA ASN A 27 -0.26 11.24 -12.70
C ASN A 27 0.18 12.70 -12.48
N GLU A 28 -0.31 13.60 -13.33
CA GLU A 28 0.02 15.02 -13.27
C GLU A 28 -0.32 15.67 -11.91
N ASN A 29 -1.41 15.24 -11.26
CA ASN A 29 -1.77 15.77 -9.93
C ASN A 29 -0.72 15.43 -8.89
N TRP A 30 -0.14 14.22 -8.96
CA TRP A 30 0.93 13.82 -8.05
C TRP A 30 2.25 14.54 -8.34
N GLN A 31 2.56 14.79 -9.62
CA GLN A 31 3.70 15.59 -10.02
C GLN A 31 3.57 17.05 -9.55
N ASN A 32 2.38 17.64 -9.72
CA ASN A 32 2.08 18.99 -9.24
C ASN A 32 2.20 19.08 -7.72
N LEU A 33 1.58 18.15 -6.99
CA LEU A 33 1.66 18.12 -5.54
C LEU A 33 3.09 17.96 -5.02
N ALA A 34 3.93 17.17 -5.71
CA ALA A 34 5.35 17.04 -5.35
C ALA A 34 6.07 18.40 -5.46
N ARG A 35 5.84 19.13 -6.55
CA ARG A 35 6.42 20.47 -6.76
C ARG A 35 5.92 21.48 -5.74
N ASP A 36 4.62 21.49 -5.44
CA ASP A 36 4.02 22.36 -4.42
C ASP A 36 4.61 22.09 -3.02
N ARG A 37 5.03 20.85 -2.77
CA ARG A 37 5.72 20.43 -1.53
C ARG A 37 7.23 20.70 -1.54
N GLY A 38 7.77 21.30 -2.60
CA GLY A 38 9.18 21.66 -2.73
C GLY A 38 10.10 20.54 -3.19
N PHE A 39 9.56 19.45 -3.73
CA PHE A 39 10.35 18.36 -4.32
C PHE A 39 10.58 18.57 -5.81
N ALA A 40 11.67 18.01 -6.34
CA ALA A 40 12.01 18.15 -7.76
C ALA A 40 11.05 17.37 -8.67
N SER A 41 10.49 16.27 -8.18
CA SER A 41 9.56 15.39 -8.89
C SER A 41 8.77 14.51 -7.93
N TRP A 42 7.74 13.81 -8.43
CA TRP A 42 7.09 12.74 -7.67
C TRP A 42 8.09 11.69 -7.17
N ALA A 43 9.08 11.32 -7.99
CA ALA A 43 10.05 10.29 -7.62
C ALA A 43 10.93 10.75 -6.46
N ASP A 44 11.43 11.99 -6.53
CA ASP A 44 12.18 12.64 -5.48
C ASP A 44 11.38 12.68 -4.16
N TRP A 45 10.11 13.06 -4.25
CA TRP A 45 9.20 13.06 -3.11
C TRP A 45 9.01 11.67 -2.50
N ARG A 46 8.72 10.64 -3.33
CA ARG A 46 8.51 9.27 -2.85
C ARG A 46 9.76 8.67 -2.22
N LEU A 47 10.93 8.88 -2.84
CA LEU A 47 12.21 8.39 -2.34
C LEU A 47 12.54 8.98 -0.97
N GLN A 48 12.50 10.31 -0.85
CA GLN A 48 12.91 11.00 0.38
C GLN A 48 11.88 10.87 1.51
N SER A 49 10.59 10.98 1.19
CA SER A 49 9.54 11.09 2.23
C SER A 49 8.96 9.76 2.68
N TYR A 50 9.17 8.67 1.94
CA TYR A 50 8.55 7.38 2.22
C TYR A 50 9.56 6.23 2.12
N ALA A 51 10.22 6.05 0.97
CA ALA A 51 11.11 4.90 0.78
C ALA A 51 12.32 4.91 1.72
N GLN A 52 12.97 6.06 1.90
CA GLN A 52 14.12 6.19 2.80
C GLN A 52 13.73 5.97 4.27
N PRO A 53 12.69 6.62 4.85
CA PRO A 53 12.28 6.35 6.23
C PRO A 53 11.86 4.91 6.51
N PHE A 54 11.33 4.21 5.50
CA PHE A 54 10.96 2.79 5.61
C PHE A 54 12.11 1.82 5.32
N ASP A 55 13.31 2.33 5.02
CA ASP A 55 14.47 1.55 4.58
C ASP A 55 14.13 0.57 3.44
N CYS A 56 13.30 1.01 2.48
CA CYS A 56 12.90 0.13 1.37
C CYS A 56 14.09 -0.38 0.55
N PRO A 57 15.16 0.41 0.27
CA PRO A 57 16.35 -0.10 -0.41
C PRO A 57 17.09 -1.19 0.39
N GLY A 58 16.94 -1.21 1.72
CA GLY A 58 17.58 -2.17 2.61
C GLY A 58 16.82 -3.48 2.78
N ALA A 59 15.55 -3.56 2.36
CA ALA A 59 14.72 -4.75 2.51
C ALA A 59 15.03 -5.83 1.45
N ASP A 60 14.80 -7.09 1.81
CA ASP A 60 14.96 -8.23 0.91
C ASP A 60 13.63 -8.47 0.18
N TRP A 61 13.57 -8.09 -1.10
CA TRP A 61 12.33 -8.06 -1.87
C TRP A 61 12.12 -9.32 -2.71
N ALA A 62 10.86 -9.78 -2.74
CA ALA A 62 10.42 -10.79 -3.68
C ALA A 62 9.01 -10.51 -4.22
N LEU A 63 8.76 -11.03 -5.41
CA LEU A 63 7.49 -10.96 -6.11
C LEU A 63 6.70 -12.23 -5.80
N TYR A 64 5.44 -12.08 -5.39
CA TYR A 64 4.55 -13.19 -5.03
C TYR A 64 3.27 -13.14 -5.83
N ARG A 65 2.75 -14.33 -6.15
CA ARG A 65 1.37 -14.53 -6.58
C ARG A 65 0.51 -14.85 -5.35
N ILE A 66 -0.65 -14.21 -5.22
CA ILE A 66 -1.66 -14.51 -4.21
C ILE A 66 -2.92 -15.04 -4.89
N GLU A 67 -3.40 -16.21 -4.45
CA GLU A 67 -4.67 -16.77 -4.94
C GLU A 67 -5.91 -16.12 -4.30
N ASN A 68 -5.85 -15.83 -2.98
CA ASN A 68 -6.98 -15.26 -2.22
C ASN A 68 -6.64 -13.85 -1.69
N PRO A 69 -6.55 -12.82 -2.56
CA PRO A 69 -6.05 -11.51 -2.15
C PRO A 69 -7.01 -10.79 -1.20
N ALA A 70 -8.32 -10.97 -1.33
CA ALA A 70 -9.30 -10.34 -0.46
C ALA A 70 -9.13 -10.77 1.02
N GLU A 71 -8.98 -12.07 1.27
CA GLU A 71 -8.70 -12.62 2.61
C GLU A 71 -7.34 -12.12 3.12
N PHE A 72 -6.29 -12.23 2.29
CA PHE A 72 -4.94 -11.82 2.65
C PHE A 72 -4.87 -10.35 3.11
N PHE A 73 -5.38 -9.43 2.28
CA PHE A 73 -5.29 -7.99 2.56
C PHE A 73 -6.16 -7.56 3.73
N SER A 74 -7.24 -8.27 4.04
CA SER A 74 -8.06 -7.98 5.24
C SER A 74 -7.26 -8.04 6.54
N SER A 75 -6.28 -8.95 6.61
CA SER A 75 -5.38 -9.12 7.77
C SER A 75 -4.12 -8.24 7.74
N CYS A 76 -3.82 -7.60 6.60
CA CYS A 76 -2.67 -6.72 6.48
C CYS A 76 -2.91 -5.38 7.18
N PHE A 77 -1.82 -4.73 7.58
CA PHE A 77 -1.83 -3.40 8.16
C PHE A 77 -1.67 -2.33 7.08
N GLY A 78 -2.34 -1.20 7.30
CA GLY A 78 -2.08 0.01 6.53
C GLY A 78 -0.76 0.65 6.94
N GLY A 79 0.03 1.10 5.97
CA GLY A 79 1.27 1.82 6.24
C GLY A 79 1.02 3.09 7.08
N PRO A 80 1.97 3.48 7.95
CA PRO A 80 1.83 4.63 8.86
C PRO A 80 2.00 5.97 8.13
N PHE A 81 1.14 6.23 7.15
CA PHE A 81 1.10 7.49 6.41
C PHE A 81 0.35 8.53 7.22
N ARG A 82 0.94 9.70 7.48
CA ARG A 82 0.36 10.78 8.29
C ARG A 82 -1.10 11.07 7.94
N THR A 83 -1.42 11.25 6.65
CA THR A 83 -2.78 11.53 6.20
C THR A 83 -3.77 10.41 6.51
N TRP A 84 -3.32 9.14 6.54
CA TRP A 84 -4.15 8.01 6.93
C TRP A 84 -4.28 7.91 8.46
N VAL A 85 -3.18 8.13 9.17
CA VAL A 85 -3.15 8.20 10.64
C VAL A 85 -4.16 9.22 11.14
N ASP A 86 -4.08 10.45 10.64
CA ASP A 86 -4.88 11.58 11.09
C ASP A 86 -6.38 11.41 10.75
N LYS A 87 -6.71 10.73 9.65
CA LYS A 87 -8.09 10.61 9.16
C LYS A 87 -8.80 9.34 9.58
N TYR A 88 -8.08 8.22 9.67
CA TYR A 88 -8.69 6.88 9.69
C TYR A 88 -8.20 6.00 10.83
N TYR A 89 -7.06 6.33 11.47
CA TYR A 89 -6.44 5.45 12.46
C TYR A 89 -6.76 5.84 13.91
N ASP A 90 -7.60 6.85 14.14
CA ASP A 90 -8.01 7.31 15.48
C ASP A 90 -6.82 7.57 16.42
N GLY A 91 -5.75 8.17 15.86
CA GLY A 91 -4.51 8.46 16.58
C GLY A 91 -3.54 7.28 16.74
N GLN A 92 -3.89 6.08 16.25
CA GLN A 92 -2.97 4.93 16.23
C GLN A 92 -1.99 5.02 15.05
N PRO A 93 -0.76 4.49 15.18
CA PRO A 93 0.22 4.49 14.08
C PRO A 93 -0.23 3.67 12.86
N THR A 94 -1.03 2.62 13.08
CA THR A 94 -1.51 1.72 12.04
C THR A 94 -2.86 1.10 12.45
N LYS A 95 -3.55 0.51 11.47
CA LYS A 95 -4.72 -0.36 11.63
C LYS A 95 -4.73 -1.43 10.55
N THR A 96 -5.35 -2.57 10.83
CA THR A 96 -5.62 -3.57 9.80
C THR A 96 -6.64 -3.06 8.79
N PHE A 97 -6.62 -3.57 7.56
CA PHE A 97 -7.64 -3.18 6.59
C PHE A 97 -9.05 -3.63 7.03
N SER A 98 -9.17 -4.76 7.73
CA SER A 98 -10.45 -5.20 8.31
C SER A 98 -11.06 -4.21 9.30
N GLU A 99 -10.22 -3.44 10.02
CA GLU A 99 -10.67 -2.35 10.88
C GLU A 99 -11.00 -1.09 10.06
N LEU A 100 -10.16 -0.76 9.07
CA LEU A 100 -10.31 0.43 8.23
C LEU A 100 -11.62 0.44 7.45
N ILE A 101 -12.05 -0.69 6.90
CA ILE A 101 -13.29 -0.77 6.10
C ILE A 101 -14.58 -0.64 6.94
N ASN A 102 -14.47 -0.37 8.25
CA ASN A 102 -15.58 0.04 9.09
C ASN A 102 -15.79 1.56 9.11
N ASN A 103 -14.85 2.35 8.57
CA ASN A 103 -14.98 3.80 8.47
C ASN A 103 -15.87 4.18 7.26
N PRO A 104 -17.04 4.85 7.45
CA PRO A 104 -17.95 5.19 6.38
C PRO A 104 -17.34 6.13 5.31
N GLU A 105 -16.53 7.10 5.72
CA GLU A 105 -15.92 8.05 4.78
C GLU A 105 -14.91 7.38 3.86
N LEU A 106 -14.17 6.39 4.38
CA LEU A 106 -13.20 5.63 3.61
C LEU A 106 -13.90 4.75 2.58
N ILE A 107 -14.91 3.98 2.99
CA ILE A 107 -15.62 3.08 2.07
C ILE A 107 -16.40 3.86 1.02
N GLN A 108 -16.88 5.08 1.31
CA GLN A 108 -17.58 5.91 0.33
C GLN A 108 -16.65 6.61 -0.67
N LYS A 109 -15.32 6.52 -0.53
CA LYS A 109 -14.40 7.08 -1.52
C LYS A 109 -14.62 6.44 -2.88
N GLU A 110 -14.76 7.28 -3.91
CA GLU A 110 -14.94 6.86 -5.30
C GLU A 110 -13.86 5.87 -5.75
N ALA A 111 -12.60 6.09 -5.36
CA ALA A 111 -11.50 5.18 -5.69
C ALA A 111 -11.69 3.77 -5.12
N VAL A 112 -12.19 3.64 -3.88
CA VAL A 112 -12.44 2.35 -3.23
C VAL A 112 -13.69 1.68 -3.83
N GLN A 113 -14.75 2.45 -4.07
CA GLN A 113 -15.99 1.94 -4.67
C GLN A 113 -15.76 1.40 -6.08
N LYS A 114 -15.06 2.13 -6.95
CA LYS A 114 -14.75 1.69 -8.32
C LYS A 114 -13.95 0.39 -8.33
N MET A 115 -12.98 0.23 -7.43
CA MET A 115 -12.12 -0.95 -7.39
C MET A 115 -12.83 -2.22 -6.90
N GLN A 116 -14.03 -2.13 -6.31
CA GLN A 116 -14.82 -3.33 -5.98
C GLN A 116 -15.39 -4.02 -7.22
N THR A 117 -15.62 -3.27 -8.30
CA THR A 117 -16.20 -3.80 -9.54
C THR A 117 -15.20 -3.86 -10.69
N ASP A 118 -14.19 -3.00 -10.69
CA ASP A 118 -13.13 -2.93 -11.71
C ASP A 118 -11.76 -2.84 -11.02
N PHE A 119 -11.30 -3.98 -10.49
CA PHE A 119 -10.02 -4.05 -9.80
C PHE A 119 -8.85 -4.05 -10.80
N PRO A 120 -7.80 -3.23 -10.61
CA PRO A 120 -6.66 -3.15 -11.52
C PRO A 120 -5.71 -4.37 -11.35
N VAL A 121 -6.12 -5.53 -11.89
CA VAL A 121 -5.41 -6.82 -11.74
C VAL A 121 -3.96 -6.83 -12.24
N GLY A 122 -3.61 -5.96 -13.18
CA GLY A 122 -2.23 -5.82 -13.68
C GLY A 122 -1.31 -4.99 -12.79
N SER A 123 -1.85 -4.36 -11.75
CA SER A 123 -1.06 -3.51 -10.85
C SER A 123 -0.52 -4.29 -9.65
N VAL A 124 0.69 -3.95 -9.22
CA VAL A 124 1.36 -4.58 -8.08
C VAL A 124 1.12 -3.72 -6.84
N ILE A 125 0.67 -4.35 -5.75
CA ILE A 125 0.64 -3.75 -4.41
C ILE A 125 1.96 -4.05 -3.72
N CYS A 126 2.57 -3.06 -3.08
CA CYS A 126 3.86 -3.24 -2.41
C CYS A 126 3.70 -3.21 -0.90
N CYS A 127 4.29 -4.20 -0.24
CA CYS A 127 4.21 -4.40 1.21
C CYS A 127 5.60 -4.54 1.83
N LEU A 128 5.72 -4.19 3.10
CA LEU A 128 6.86 -4.57 3.94
C LEU A 128 6.41 -5.56 5.00
N GLU A 129 7.16 -6.63 5.16
CA GLU A 129 7.08 -7.52 6.31
C GLU A 129 7.98 -6.96 7.42
N VAL A 130 7.41 -6.71 8.60
CA VAL A 130 8.10 -6.15 9.76
C VAL A 130 7.77 -7.04 10.95
N GLY A 131 8.74 -7.84 11.39
CA GLY A 131 8.47 -8.90 12.36
C GLY A 131 7.52 -9.95 11.77
N ALA A 132 6.32 -10.12 12.35
CA ALA A 132 5.30 -11.04 11.88
C ALA A 132 4.14 -10.34 11.13
N GLU A 133 4.23 -9.02 10.97
CA GLU A 133 3.15 -8.19 10.42
C GLU A 133 3.50 -7.72 9.01
N ILE A 134 2.48 -7.58 8.16
CA ILE A 134 2.63 -7.11 6.78
C ILE A 134 1.95 -5.75 6.65
N PHE A 135 2.73 -4.75 6.26
CA PHE A 135 2.30 -3.37 6.07
C PHE A 135 2.23 -3.01 4.59
N VAL A 136 1.08 -2.52 4.14
CA VAL A 136 0.92 -2.01 2.77
C VAL A 136 1.55 -0.61 2.70
N ILE A 137 2.63 -0.49 1.93
CA ILE A 137 3.37 0.77 1.77
C ILE A 137 3.18 1.42 0.39
N GLU A 138 2.45 0.77 -0.50
CA GLU A 138 1.90 1.36 -1.73
C GLU A 138 0.64 0.57 -2.11
N GLY A 139 -0.40 1.25 -2.60
CA GLY A 139 -1.67 0.59 -2.96
C GLY A 139 -2.71 0.52 -1.84
N MET A 140 -2.67 1.43 -0.86
CA MET A 140 -3.62 1.53 0.27
C MET A 140 -5.10 1.43 -0.14
N HIS A 141 -5.54 2.16 -1.17
CA HIS A 141 -6.93 2.11 -1.62
C HIS A 141 -7.31 0.76 -2.26
N ARG A 142 -6.38 0.12 -2.98
CA ARG A 142 -6.59 -1.23 -3.55
C ARG A 142 -6.75 -2.27 -2.44
N ALA A 143 -5.91 -2.20 -1.41
CA ALA A 143 -6.03 -3.05 -0.24
C ALA A 143 -7.36 -2.82 0.53
N CYS A 144 -7.82 -1.57 0.64
CA CYS A 144 -9.16 -1.27 1.19
C CYS A 144 -10.27 -1.91 0.35
N ALA A 145 -10.20 -1.82 -0.99
CA ALA A 145 -11.19 -2.42 -1.88
C ALA A 145 -11.23 -3.95 -1.71
N LEU A 146 -10.07 -4.61 -1.67
CA LEU A 146 -9.97 -6.05 -1.44
C LEU A 146 -10.53 -6.47 -0.08
N ALA A 147 -10.22 -5.74 0.99
CA ALA A 147 -10.76 -6.03 2.32
C ALA A 147 -12.28 -5.79 2.39
N LEU A 148 -12.79 -4.79 1.68
CA LEU A 148 -14.21 -4.52 1.59
C LEU A 148 -14.95 -5.61 0.78
N MET A 149 -14.36 -6.09 -0.32
CA MET A 149 -14.87 -7.25 -1.06
C MET A 149 -15.00 -8.46 -0.12
N TYR A 150 -13.94 -8.78 0.63
CA TYR A 150 -13.94 -9.89 1.57
C TYR A 150 -15.05 -9.76 2.63
N LYS A 151 -15.20 -8.58 3.25
CA LYS A 151 -16.27 -8.31 4.23
C LYS A 151 -17.66 -8.52 3.63
N ASN A 152 -17.84 -8.19 2.35
CA ASN A 152 -19.11 -8.33 1.65
C ASN A 152 -19.35 -9.76 1.11
N GLY A 153 -18.46 -10.71 1.38
CA GLY A 153 -18.55 -12.08 0.87
C GLY A 153 -18.23 -12.19 -0.62
N HIS A 154 -17.49 -11.23 -1.17
CA HIS A 154 -17.01 -11.23 -2.54
C HIS A 154 -15.51 -11.54 -2.57
N GLU A 155 -15.10 -12.28 -3.60
CA GLU A 155 -13.69 -12.56 -3.86
C GLU A 155 -13.29 -11.96 -5.20
N LEU A 156 -12.01 -11.64 -5.33
CA LEU A 156 -11.43 -11.37 -6.63
C LEU A 156 -11.23 -12.72 -7.32
N SER A 157 -11.86 -12.90 -8.48
CA SER A 157 -11.84 -14.17 -9.22
C SER A 157 -10.48 -14.53 -9.81
N GLN A 158 -9.52 -13.60 -9.76
CA GLN A 158 -8.19 -13.76 -10.33
C GLN A 158 -7.12 -13.54 -9.26
N PRO A 159 -6.05 -14.35 -9.31
CA PRO A 159 -4.88 -14.09 -8.50
C PRO A 159 -4.24 -12.76 -8.91
N ILE A 160 -3.57 -12.12 -7.96
CA ILE A 160 -2.80 -10.90 -8.23
C ILE A 160 -1.35 -11.10 -7.85
N THR A 161 -0.51 -10.20 -8.35
CA THR A 161 0.90 -10.14 -8.00
C THR A 161 1.15 -9.03 -6.98
N ILE A 162 1.96 -9.31 -5.98
CA ILE A 162 2.39 -8.33 -4.98
C ILE A 162 3.90 -8.39 -4.79
N ALA A 163 4.50 -7.28 -4.36
CA ALA A 163 5.88 -7.24 -3.93
C ALA A 163 5.92 -7.17 -2.40
N ILE A 164 6.65 -8.08 -1.75
CA ILE A 164 6.88 -8.05 -0.30
C ILE A 164 8.37 -7.89 -0.07
N GLY A 165 8.76 -6.91 0.75
CA GLY A 165 10.11 -6.71 1.23
C GLY A 165 10.23 -7.12 2.69
N GLN A 166 11.16 -7.99 3.02
CA GLN A 166 11.50 -8.28 4.42
C GLN A 166 12.31 -7.12 4.98
N SER A 167 11.70 -6.34 5.88
CA SER A 167 12.31 -5.13 6.43
C SER A 167 13.35 -5.49 7.51
N LYS A 168 14.39 -4.66 7.59
CA LYS A 168 15.38 -4.68 8.67
C LYS A 168 14.93 -3.85 9.88
N LEU A 169 13.87 -3.08 9.73
CA LEU A 169 13.30 -2.28 10.82
C LEU A 169 12.48 -3.18 11.76
N THR A 170 12.40 -2.78 13.02
CA THR A 170 11.52 -3.41 14.01
C THR A 170 10.15 -2.75 14.10
N THR A 171 10.04 -1.51 13.62
CA THR A 171 8.80 -0.72 13.53
C THR A 171 8.89 0.24 12.33
N LEU A 172 7.75 0.59 11.73
CA LEU A 172 7.71 1.62 10.69
C LEU A 172 7.41 3.00 11.31
N PRO A 173 8.20 4.05 11.01
CA PRO A 173 7.93 5.41 11.48
C PRO A 173 6.71 6.02 10.76
N ILE A 174 6.03 6.99 11.37
CA ILE A 174 4.99 7.74 10.66
C ILE A 174 5.63 8.67 9.63
N VAL A 175 5.19 8.57 8.37
CA VAL A 175 5.78 9.26 7.22
C VAL A 175 4.79 10.17 6.48
N GLY A 176 5.32 11.10 5.69
CA GLY A 176 4.55 12.15 5.02
C GLY A 176 4.43 13.41 5.89
N LYS A 177 4.90 14.55 5.36
CA LYS A 177 4.73 15.86 6.01
C LYS A 177 3.27 16.33 5.94
N ASN A 178 2.83 17.09 6.96
CA ASN A 178 1.63 17.91 6.87
C ASN A 178 1.83 18.94 5.76
N THR A 179 0.92 18.97 4.78
CA THR A 179 0.74 20.12 3.90
C THR A 179 -0.36 21.02 4.44
N SER A 180 -0.17 21.43 5.69
CA SER A 180 -0.93 22.53 6.27
C SER A 180 0.09 23.64 6.52
N SER A 181 0.36 24.42 5.47
CA SER A 181 0.75 25.82 5.63
C SER A 181 -0.52 26.64 5.51
#